data_AF-X7RWD6-F1
#
_entry.id   AF-X7RWD6-F1
#
_cell.length_a   1.000
_cell.length_b   1.000
_cell.length_c   1.000
_cell.angle_alpha   90.00
_cell.angle_beta   90.00
_cell.angle_gamma   90.00
#
_symmetry.space_group_name_H-M   'P 1'
#
loop_
_entity.id
_entity.type
_entity.pdbx_description
1 polymer ?
#
loop_
_entity_poly.entity_id
_entity_poly.type
_entity_poly.pdbx_seq_one_letter_code
_entity_poly.pdbx_strand_id
1 'polypeptide(L)'
;MNFLMIKDNEYKKWLEELSKLYKSSQIKAAISVNKEMLIFYWTLGKDIVKLKAESKWGSGFYENLSLDLQKIIPNTKGFSVTNLKYMKKFYSLYSFLNHPQLVDDLKKNEYSNIFNIPWGHHRYIMDKCENNVEKAIFFIKKIIENGWSRAVLLNFLDTNLYERQGTAINNFQESLPNVQSDLAKEITKDPYNFDFISIREGYNEKELKDALMDNIQKFLLELGTGFAFVGREYRL
;
A
#
# COMPACT_ATOMS: atom_id res chain seq x y z
N MET A 1 5.07 27.52 28.14
CA MET A 1 4.34 28.03 26.96
C MET A 1 2.93 27.44 26.97
N ASN A 2 1.90 28.23 26.69
CA ASN A 2 0.51 28.16 27.20
C ASN A 2 -0.25 26.80 27.15
N PHE A 3 -0.38 26.14 28.31
CA PHE A 3 -1.37 25.08 28.58
C PHE A 3 -2.81 25.61 28.78
N LEU A 4 -3.00 26.94 28.71
CA LEU A 4 -4.29 27.60 28.98
C LEU A 4 -5.29 27.45 27.81
N MET A 5 -4.83 27.50 26.56
CA MET A 5 -5.73 27.35 25.40
C MET A 5 -6.32 25.94 25.31
N ILE A 6 -5.55 24.90 25.67
CA ILE A 6 -6.05 23.52 25.67
C ILE A 6 -7.20 23.31 26.67
N LYS A 7 -7.42 24.19 27.66
CA LYS A 7 -8.57 24.07 28.57
C LYS A 7 -9.87 24.63 27.98
N ASP A 8 -9.78 25.46 26.95
CA ASP A 8 -10.93 26.02 26.26
C ASP A 8 -11.60 24.96 25.36
N ASN A 9 -12.93 24.81 25.50
CA ASN A 9 -13.66 23.76 24.79
C ASN A 9 -13.77 24.04 23.28
N GLU A 10 -13.82 25.31 22.88
CA GLU A 10 -13.89 25.70 21.46
C GLU A 10 -12.54 25.41 20.79
N TYR A 11 -11.43 25.78 21.44
CA TYR A 11 -10.08 25.47 20.99
C TYR A 11 -9.81 23.96 20.91
N LYS A 12 -10.24 23.16 21.91
CA LYS A 12 -10.14 21.69 21.84
C LYS A 12 -10.87 21.12 20.63
N LYS A 13 -12.12 21.56 20.40
CA LYS A 13 -12.91 21.10 19.26
C LYS A 13 -12.24 21.48 17.94
N TRP A 14 -11.75 22.71 17.83
CA TRP A 14 -11.00 23.15 16.66
C TRP A 14 -9.71 22.34 16.44
N LEU A 15 -8.95 22.02 17.50
CA LEU A 15 -7.78 21.15 17.42
C LEU A 15 -8.14 19.73 16.94
N GLU A 16 -9.25 19.17 17.41
CA GLU A 16 -9.74 17.87 16.93
C GLU A 16 -10.11 17.90 15.45
N GLU A 17 -10.78 18.96 14.99
CA GLU A 17 -11.12 19.18 13.59
C GLU A 17 -9.87 19.35 12.72
N LEU A 18 -8.89 20.13 13.19
CA LEU A 18 -7.61 20.34 12.50
C LEU A 18 -6.81 19.04 12.41
N SER A 19 -6.79 18.24 13.49
CA SER A 19 -6.17 16.92 13.50
C SER A 19 -6.83 15.95 12.50
N LYS A 20 -8.17 15.94 12.43
CA LYS A 20 -8.92 15.16 11.43
C LYS A 20 -8.61 15.62 10.01
N LEU A 21 -8.58 16.94 9.76
CA LEU A 21 -8.23 17.51 8.47
C LEU A 21 -6.82 17.13 8.04
N TYR A 22 -5.84 17.25 8.93
CA TYR A 22 -4.45 16.89 8.66
C TYR A 22 -4.32 15.41 8.29
N LYS A 23 -4.92 14.51 9.08
CA LYS A 23 -4.92 13.06 8.78
C LYS A 23 -5.60 12.74 7.46
N SER A 24 -6.73 13.39 7.16
CA SER A 24 -7.42 13.23 5.87
C SER A 24 -6.54 13.67 4.69
N SER A 25 -5.84 14.80 4.82
CA SER A 25 -4.90 15.27 3.82
C SER A 25 -3.72 14.31 3.61
N GLN A 26 -3.16 13.75 4.69
CA GLN A 26 -2.10 12.73 4.60
C GLN A 26 -2.58 11.47 3.85
N ILE A 27 -3.81 11.02 4.13
CA ILE A 27 -4.39 9.86 3.43
C ILE A 27 -4.58 10.16 1.95
N LYS A 28 -5.11 11.33 1.58
CA LYS A 28 -5.26 11.73 0.17
C LYS A 28 -3.92 11.76 -0.56
N ALA A 29 -2.89 12.33 0.07
CA ALA A 29 -1.53 12.33 -0.48
C ALA A 29 -1.00 10.90 -0.68
N ALA A 30 -1.14 10.03 0.32
CA ALA A 30 -0.69 8.65 0.24
C ALA A 30 -1.45 7.84 -0.83
N ILE A 31 -2.76 8.05 -0.99
CA ILE A 31 -3.54 7.43 -2.07
C ILE A 31 -3.04 7.91 -3.44
N SER A 32 -2.77 9.20 -3.59
CA SER A 32 -2.22 9.75 -4.84
C SER A 32 -0.87 9.12 -5.19
N VAL A 33 0.03 9.01 -4.21
CA VAL A 33 1.33 8.35 -4.38
C VAL A 33 1.16 6.87 -4.75
N ASN A 34 0.32 6.15 -4.02
CA ASN A 34 0.03 4.75 -4.27
C ASN A 34 -0.47 4.53 -5.70
N LYS A 35 -1.39 5.40 -6.15
CA LYS A 35 -1.93 5.34 -7.51
C LYS A 35 -0.84 5.50 -8.57
N GLU A 36 0.01 6.51 -8.46
CA GLU A 36 1.12 6.72 -9.42
C GLU A 36 2.10 5.55 -9.41
N MET A 37 2.45 5.03 -8.23
CA MET A 37 3.29 3.84 -8.09
C MET A 37 2.68 2.62 -8.79
N LEU A 38 1.40 2.34 -8.55
CA LEU A 38 0.70 1.20 -9.16
C LEU A 38 0.53 1.36 -10.68
N ILE A 39 0.31 2.58 -11.18
CA ILE A 39 0.31 2.88 -12.62
C ILE A 39 1.68 2.57 -13.22
N PHE A 40 2.77 2.98 -12.56
CA PHE A 40 4.13 2.67 -12.99
C PHE A 40 4.37 1.15 -13.02
N TYR A 41 4.03 0.43 -11.96
CA TYR A 41 4.15 -1.04 -11.88
C TYR A 41 3.35 -1.75 -12.96
N TRP A 42 2.12 -1.31 -13.23
CA TRP A 42 1.30 -1.84 -14.32
C TRP A 42 1.95 -1.62 -15.68
N THR A 43 2.51 -0.42 -15.91
CA THR A 43 3.16 -0.05 -17.17
C THR A 43 4.42 -0.88 -17.40
N LEU A 44 5.27 -1.04 -16.38
CA LEU A 44 6.45 -1.89 -16.48
C LEU A 44 6.07 -3.36 -16.71
N GLY A 45 5.04 -3.86 -16.02
CA GLY A 45 4.51 -5.20 -16.27
C GLY A 45 4.01 -5.40 -17.71
N LYS A 46 3.31 -4.41 -18.26
CA LYS A 46 2.85 -4.38 -19.65
C LYS A 46 4.02 -4.47 -20.62
N ASP A 47 5.06 -3.68 -20.40
CA ASP A 47 6.22 -3.63 -21.28
C ASP A 47 6.99 -4.95 -21.26
N ILE A 48 7.18 -5.55 -20.07
CA ILE A 48 7.78 -6.88 -19.93
C ILE A 48 7.05 -7.92 -20.79
N VAL A 49 5.71 -7.94 -20.74
CA VAL A 49 4.88 -8.87 -21.53
C VAL A 49 4.93 -8.55 -23.01
N LYS A 50 4.71 -7.29 -23.41
CA LYS A 50 4.64 -6.88 -24.82
C LYS A 50 5.97 -7.06 -25.55
N LEU A 51 7.09 -6.80 -24.89
CA LEU A 51 8.42 -6.97 -25.47
C LEU A 51 8.87 -8.43 -25.49
N LYS A 52 8.07 -9.35 -24.95
CA LYS A 52 8.45 -10.76 -24.72
C LYS A 52 9.82 -10.85 -24.06
N ALA A 53 9.99 -10.05 -23.00
CA ALA A 53 11.30 -9.70 -22.47
C ALA A 53 12.15 -10.92 -22.08
N GLU A 54 11.55 -11.91 -21.43
CA GLU A 54 12.23 -13.16 -21.04
C GLU A 54 12.73 -13.95 -22.25
N SER A 55 11.97 -13.99 -23.35
CA SER A 55 12.40 -14.65 -24.59
C SER A 55 13.47 -13.84 -25.33
N LYS A 56 13.39 -12.52 -25.26
CA LYS A 56 14.28 -11.60 -25.97
C LYS A 56 15.65 -11.48 -25.31
N TRP A 57 15.71 -11.45 -23.98
CA TRP A 57 16.93 -11.21 -23.21
C TRP A 57 17.38 -12.41 -22.35
N GLY A 58 16.61 -13.51 -22.35
CA GLY A 58 16.99 -14.77 -21.73
C GLY A 58 16.74 -14.83 -20.21
N SER A 59 17.25 -15.89 -19.60
CA SER A 59 16.99 -16.26 -18.20
C SER A 59 17.49 -15.25 -17.17
N GLY A 60 18.52 -14.46 -17.49
CA GLY A 60 19.07 -13.41 -16.62
C GLY A 60 18.38 -12.05 -16.74
N PHE A 61 17.27 -11.96 -17.49
CA PHE A 61 16.58 -10.70 -17.74
C PHE A 61 16.19 -9.96 -16.46
N TYR A 62 15.60 -10.65 -15.49
CA TYR A 62 15.11 -10.00 -14.28
C TYR A 62 16.24 -9.54 -13.35
N GLU A 63 17.30 -10.35 -13.24
CA GLU A 63 18.48 -10.04 -12.45
C GLU A 63 19.17 -8.80 -13.01
N ASN A 64 19.40 -8.75 -14.33
CA ASN A 64 20.00 -7.60 -15.00
C ASN A 64 19.11 -6.36 -14.88
N LEU A 65 17.80 -6.47 -15.16
CA LEU A 65 16.88 -5.35 -15.03
C LEU A 65 16.83 -4.80 -13.61
N SER A 66 16.84 -5.67 -12.59
CA SER A 66 16.88 -5.29 -11.19
C SER A 66 18.13 -4.48 -10.85
N LEU A 67 19.31 -4.96 -11.27
CA LEU A 67 20.58 -4.28 -11.06
C LEU A 67 20.66 -2.94 -11.80
N ASP A 68 20.26 -2.93 -13.08
CA ASP A 68 20.32 -1.74 -13.93
C ASP A 68 19.38 -0.65 -13.42
N LEU A 69 18.15 -1.00 -13.02
CA LEU A 69 17.21 -0.03 -12.45
C LEU A 69 17.69 0.53 -11.11
N GLN A 70 18.26 -0.29 -10.24
CA GLN A 70 18.84 0.18 -8.97
C GLN A 70 20.05 1.09 -9.18
N LYS A 71 20.80 0.87 -10.26
CA LYS A 71 21.93 1.73 -10.63
C LYS A 71 21.49 3.07 -11.22
N ILE A 72 20.46 3.07 -12.08
CA ILE A 72 19.93 4.27 -12.73
C ILE A 72 19.09 5.10 -11.76
N ILE A 73 18.37 4.43 -10.86
CA ILE A 73 17.47 5.03 -9.87
C ILE A 73 17.95 4.61 -8.48
N PRO A 74 19.04 5.22 -7.97
CA PRO A 74 19.61 4.84 -6.68
C PRO A 74 18.60 5.04 -5.55
N ASN A 75 18.79 4.30 -4.46
CA ASN A 75 17.96 4.34 -3.24
C ASN A 75 16.51 3.83 -3.39
N THR A 76 16.17 3.16 -4.50
CA THR A 76 14.89 2.48 -4.68
C THR A 76 15.01 0.97 -4.41
N LYS A 77 14.32 0.49 -3.38
CA LYS A 77 14.22 -0.94 -3.00
C LYS A 77 13.08 -1.66 -3.73
N GLY A 78 12.23 -0.93 -4.44
CA GLY A 78 11.07 -1.40 -5.19
C GLY A 78 11.42 -2.23 -6.42
N PHE A 79 12.68 -2.23 -6.88
CA PHE A 79 13.09 -2.96 -8.08
C PHE A 79 13.81 -4.28 -7.80
N SER A 80 13.45 -5.00 -6.74
CA SER A 80 13.91 -6.38 -6.57
C SER A 80 13.38 -7.30 -7.68
N VAL A 81 14.13 -8.34 -8.04
CA VAL A 81 13.73 -9.39 -9.00
C VAL A 81 12.32 -9.90 -8.73
N THR A 82 12.03 -10.21 -7.46
CA THR A 82 10.70 -10.66 -7.03
C THR A 82 9.63 -9.62 -7.34
N ASN A 83 9.88 -8.35 -7.04
CA ASN A 83 8.88 -7.31 -7.29
C ASN A 83 8.65 -7.09 -8.79
N LEU A 84 9.70 -7.15 -9.63
CA LEU A 84 9.57 -7.08 -11.09
C LEU A 84 8.70 -8.21 -11.66
N LYS A 85 8.83 -9.42 -11.12
CA LYS A 85 7.94 -10.56 -11.47
C LYS A 85 6.49 -10.29 -11.03
N TYR A 86 6.29 -9.70 -9.86
CA TYR A 86 4.96 -9.28 -9.42
C TYR A 86 4.36 -8.17 -10.29
N MET A 87 5.16 -7.22 -10.81
CA MET A 87 4.67 -6.19 -11.74
C MET A 87 4.15 -6.81 -13.04
N LYS A 88 4.87 -7.80 -13.59
CA LYS A 88 4.38 -8.62 -14.72
C LYS A 88 3.07 -9.33 -14.36
N LYS A 89 3.03 -10.02 -13.21
CA LYS A 89 1.84 -10.74 -12.74
C LYS A 89 0.64 -9.80 -12.55
N PHE A 90 0.89 -8.59 -12.05
CA PHE A 90 -0.12 -7.55 -11.83
C PHE A 90 -0.73 -7.11 -13.16
N TYR A 91 0.11 -6.78 -14.15
CA TYR A 91 -0.37 -6.51 -15.49
C TYR A 91 -1.15 -7.70 -16.06
N SER A 92 -0.58 -8.91 -16.03
CA SER A 92 -1.23 -10.11 -16.58
C SER A 92 -2.60 -10.36 -15.96
N LEU A 93 -2.71 -10.27 -14.63
CA LEU A 93 -3.96 -10.48 -13.90
C LEU A 93 -5.03 -9.47 -14.34
N TYR A 94 -4.70 -8.20 -14.52
CA TYR A 94 -5.70 -7.16 -14.85
C TYR A 94 -5.80 -6.84 -16.35
N SER A 95 -4.94 -7.42 -17.19
CA SER A 95 -4.86 -7.11 -18.62
C SER A 95 -6.07 -7.57 -19.43
N PHE A 96 -6.82 -8.58 -18.99
CA PHE A 96 -8.06 -9.01 -19.67
C PHE A 96 -9.17 -7.93 -19.64
N LEU A 97 -9.03 -6.88 -18.80
CA LEU A 97 -9.86 -5.67 -18.84
C LEU A 97 -9.56 -4.77 -20.05
N ASN A 98 -8.68 -5.18 -20.96
CA ASN A 98 -8.15 -4.39 -22.07
C ASN A 98 -9.20 -3.96 -23.11
N HIS A 99 -9.67 -2.72 -22.98
CA HIS A 99 -9.96 -1.86 -24.13
C HIS A 99 -8.71 -1.00 -24.46
N PRO A 100 -8.40 -0.67 -25.73
CA PRO A 100 -7.08 -0.12 -26.13
C PRO A 100 -6.66 1.26 -25.59
N GLN A 101 -7.51 1.98 -24.83
CA GLN A 101 -7.30 3.38 -24.40
C GLN A 101 -7.05 3.57 -22.89
N LEU A 102 -6.68 2.48 -22.19
CA LEU A 102 -6.75 2.37 -20.73
C LEU A 102 -5.87 3.27 -19.84
N VAL A 103 -4.77 3.90 -20.26
CA VAL A 103 -4.00 4.70 -19.28
C VAL A 103 -4.77 5.95 -18.84
N ASP A 104 -5.52 6.57 -19.76
CA ASP A 104 -6.45 7.66 -19.44
C ASP A 104 -7.85 7.14 -19.06
N ASP A 105 -8.29 5.98 -19.56
CA ASP A 105 -9.61 5.42 -19.24
C ASP A 105 -9.66 4.61 -17.92
N LEU A 106 -8.54 4.10 -17.40
CA LEU A 106 -8.45 3.51 -16.05
C LEU A 106 -8.70 4.55 -14.96
N LYS A 107 -8.50 5.84 -15.28
CA LYS A 107 -8.88 6.95 -14.41
C LYS A 107 -10.40 7.22 -14.42
N LYS A 108 -11.17 6.66 -15.36
CA LYS A 108 -12.60 6.94 -15.59
C LYS A 108 -13.55 5.74 -15.36
N ASN A 109 -13.05 4.50 -15.31
CA ASN A 109 -13.88 3.28 -15.26
C ASN A 109 -13.99 2.64 -13.86
N GLU A 110 -14.94 1.71 -13.71
CA GLU A 110 -15.26 0.89 -12.51
C GLU A 110 -14.04 0.22 -11.83
N TYR A 111 -12.90 0.17 -12.53
CA TYR A 111 -11.63 -0.41 -12.10
C TYR A 111 -10.65 0.60 -11.50
N SER A 112 -11.02 1.88 -11.34
CA SER A 112 -10.22 2.90 -10.63
C SER A 112 -9.83 2.44 -9.21
N ASN A 113 -10.67 1.62 -8.60
CA ASN A 113 -10.49 1.01 -7.29
C ASN A 113 -9.25 0.11 -7.16
N ILE A 114 -8.75 -0.46 -8.26
CA ILE A 114 -7.50 -1.23 -8.25
C ILE A 114 -6.36 -0.35 -7.73
N PHE A 115 -6.39 0.96 -7.98
CA PHE A 115 -5.33 1.88 -7.54
C PHE A 115 -5.51 2.41 -6.12
N ASN A 116 -6.59 2.04 -5.42
CA ASN A 116 -6.96 2.57 -4.11
C ASN A 116 -6.55 1.65 -2.95
N ILE A 117 -5.85 0.54 -3.21
CA ILE A 117 -5.33 -0.35 -2.16
C ILE A 117 -3.80 -0.44 -2.21
N PRO A 118 -3.12 -0.69 -1.07
CA PRO A 118 -1.67 -0.84 -1.04
C PRO A 118 -1.15 -1.96 -1.93
N TRP A 119 0.08 -1.81 -2.44
CA TRP A 119 0.75 -2.84 -3.23
C TRP A 119 0.88 -4.18 -2.48
N GLY A 120 1.07 -4.12 -1.16
CA GLY A 120 1.10 -5.30 -0.30
C GLY A 120 -0.17 -6.16 -0.41
N HIS A 121 -1.35 -5.56 -0.50
CA HIS A 121 -2.62 -6.28 -0.68
C HIS A 121 -2.67 -6.93 -2.06
N HIS A 122 -2.25 -6.22 -3.11
CA HIS A 122 -2.20 -6.80 -4.46
C HIS A 122 -1.34 -8.04 -4.54
N ARG A 123 -0.19 -8.09 -3.86
CA ARG A 123 0.65 -9.29 -3.82
C ARG A 123 -0.09 -10.49 -3.27
N TYR A 124 -0.81 -10.33 -2.16
CA TYR A 124 -1.60 -11.43 -1.59
C TYR A 124 -2.76 -11.85 -2.49
N ILE A 125 -3.47 -10.89 -3.09
CA ILE A 125 -4.54 -11.19 -4.04
C ILE A 125 -3.99 -11.96 -5.24
N MET A 126 -2.87 -11.50 -5.82
CA MET A 126 -2.23 -12.18 -6.94
C MET A 126 -1.81 -13.61 -6.58
N ASP A 127 -1.33 -13.84 -5.35
CA ASP A 127 -0.86 -15.16 -4.91
C ASP A 127 -1.99 -16.11 -4.57
N LYS A 128 -3.07 -15.62 -3.95
CA LYS A 128 -4.18 -16.44 -3.45
C LYS A 128 -5.35 -16.58 -4.42
N CYS A 129 -5.48 -15.67 -5.39
CA CYS A 129 -6.57 -15.72 -6.37
C CYS A 129 -6.20 -16.47 -7.67
N GLU A 130 -4.98 -17.01 -7.80
CA GLU A 130 -4.61 -17.93 -8.90
C GLU A 130 -4.99 -17.47 -10.32
N ASN A 131 -4.87 -16.17 -10.62
CA ASN A 131 -5.30 -15.55 -11.88
C ASN A 131 -6.82 -15.49 -12.12
N ASN A 132 -7.66 -15.85 -11.15
CA ASN A 132 -9.09 -15.57 -11.18
C ASN A 132 -9.34 -14.09 -10.86
N VAL A 133 -9.74 -13.35 -11.88
CA VAL A 133 -9.82 -11.90 -11.73
C VAL A 133 -11.13 -11.42 -11.13
N GLU A 134 -12.22 -12.16 -11.32
CA GLU A 134 -13.48 -11.88 -10.64
C GLU A 134 -13.31 -11.99 -9.13
N LYS A 135 -12.61 -13.05 -8.67
CA LYS A 135 -12.22 -13.22 -7.27
C LYS A 135 -11.33 -12.09 -6.79
N ALA A 136 -10.34 -11.70 -7.58
CA ALA A 136 -9.46 -10.57 -7.25
C ALA A 136 -10.25 -9.26 -7.09
N ILE A 137 -11.14 -8.94 -8.03
CA ILE A 137 -11.98 -7.74 -7.99
C ILE A 137 -12.93 -7.77 -6.79
N PHE A 138 -13.51 -8.93 -6.47
CA PHE A 138 -14.34 -9.11 -5.28
C PHE A 138 -13.59 -8.74 -4.00
N PHE A 139 -12.36 -9.24 -3.82
CA PHE A 139 -11.56 -8.92 -2.64
C PHE A 139 -11.15 -7.44 -2.62
N ILE A 140 -10.79 -6.83 -3.76
CA ILE A 140 -10.52 -5.39 -3.84
C ILE A 140 -11.73 -4.59 -3.36
N LYS A 141 -12.93 -4.91 -3.87
CA LYS A 141 -14.19 -4.25 -3.48
C LYS A 141 -14.42 -4.39 -1.97
N LYS A 142 -14.23 -5.59 -1.41
CA LYS A 142 -14.40 -5.84 0.04
C LYS A 142 -13.37 -5.13 0.90
N ILE A 143 -12.12 -5.02 0.44
CA ILE A 143 -11.05 -4.29 1.15
C ILE A 143 -11.44 -2.82 1.28
N ILE A 144 -11.90 -2.18 0.21
CA ILE A 144 -12.25 -0.76 0.21
C ILE A 144 -13.52 -0.54 1.04
N GLU A 145 -14.56 -1.34 0.82
CA GLU A 145 -15.85 -1.25 1.54
C GLU A 145 -15.66 -1.34 3.07
N ASN A 146 -14.83 -2.27 3.53
CA ASN A 146 -14.69 -2.59 4.96
C ASN A 146 -13.40 -2.04 5.57
N GLY A 147 -12.55 -1.37 4.79
CA GLY A 147 -11.27 -0.83 5.25
C GLY A 147 -10.30 -1.90 5.77
N TRP A 148 -10.26 -3.08 5.15
CA TRP A 148 -9.49 -4.23 5.63
C TRP A 148 -7.98 -3.99 5.63
N SER A 149 -7.34 -4.35 6.74
CA SER A 149 -5.89 -4.51 6.78
C SER A 149 -5.43 -5.74 5.99
N ARG A 150 -4.13 -5.84 5.69
CA ARG A 150 -3.54 -7.03 5.06
C ARG A 150 -3.77 -8.30 5.87
N ALA A 151 -3.71 -8.21 7.20
CA ALA A 151 -3.94 -9.35 8.08
C ALA A 151 -5.40 -9.85 7.96
N VAL A 152 -6.36 -8.93 7.95
CA VAL A 152 -7.77 -9.26 7.77
C VAL A 152 -8.02 -9.83 6.37
N LEU A 153 -7.43 -9.24 5.34
CA LEU A 153 -7.49 -9.75 3.96
C LEU A 153 -6.98 -11.20 3.89
N LEU A 154 -5.81 -11.50 4.47
CA LEU A 154 -5.25 -12.84 4.48
C LEU A 154 -6.19 -13.86 5.12
N ASN A 155 -6.76 -13.52 6.29
CA ASN A 155 -7.74 -14.37 6.96
C ASN A 155 -8.94 -14.69 6.05
N PHE A 156 -9.44 -13.72 5.28
CA PHE A 156 -10.55 -13.96 4.37
C PHE A 156 -10.14 -14.70 3.09
N LEU A 157 -8.94 -14.46 2.55
CA LEU A 157 -8.40 -15.17 1.40
C LEU A 157 -8.17 -16.66 1.69
N ASP A 158 -7.87 -17.01 2.94
CA ASP A 158 -7.73 -18.40 3.39
C ASP A 158 -9.09 -19.09 3.66
N THR A 159 -10.21 -18.39 3.42
CA THR A 159 -11.56 -18.96 3.53
C THR A 159 -12.27 -18.97 2.18
N ASN A 160 -13.34 -19.75 2.08
CA ASN A 160 -14.22 -19.78 0.90
C ASN A 160 -15.19 -18.58 0.87
N LEU A 161 -14.75 -17.38 1.24
CA LEU A 161 -15.63 -16.20 1.31
C LEU A 161 -16.21 -15.84 -0.07
N TYR A 162 -15.37 -15.88 -1.11
CA TYR A 162 -15.78 -15.57 -2.47
C TYR A 162 -16.86 -16.55 -2.95
N GLU A 163 -16.66 -17.83 -2.71
CA GLU A 163 -17.55 -18.91 -3.13
C GLU A 163 -18.88 -18.90 -2.36
N ARG A 164 -18.89 -18.37 -1.13
CA ARG A 164 -20.11 -18.20 -0.31
C ARG A 164 -20.92 -16.96 -0.66
N GLN A 165 -20.29 -15.89 -1.15
CA GLN A 165 -20.94 -14.59 -1.37
C GLN A 165 -21.00 -14.17 -2.86
N GLY A 166 -20.36 -14.91 -3.77
CA GLY A 166 -20.09 -14.46 -5.13
C GLY A 166 -21.25 -14.62 -6.11
N THR A 167 -21.89 -13.50 -6.46
CA THR A 167 -22.29 -13.04 -7.82
C THR A 167 -23.09 -11.72 -7.76
N ALA A 168 -23.29 -11.11 -6.59
CA ALA A 168 -23.97 -9.82 -6.52
C ALA A 168 -23.04 -8.67 -6.98
N ILE A 169 -23.23 -8.23 -8.23
CA ILE A 169 -22.66 -7.00 -8.78
C ILE A 169 -23.37 -5.83 -8.10
N ASN A 170 -22.82 -5.34 -7.00
CA ASN A 170 -23.28 -4.08 -6.41
C ASN A 170 -22.55 -2.92 -7.09
N ASN A 171 -23.34 -2.01 -7.68
CA ASN A 171 -22.90 -0.74 -8.25
C ASN A 171 -22.06 0.02 -7.21
N PHE A 172 -20.78 0.24 -7.50
CA PHE A 172 -19.85 0.86 -6.57
C PHE A 172 -19.75 2.37 -6.82
N GLN A 173 -19.88 3.16 -5.75
CA GLN A 173 -19.50 4.57 -5.74
C GLN A 173 -18.06 4.68 -5.23
N GLU A 174 -17.21 5.41 -5.95
CA GLU A 174 -15.84 5.70 -5.55
C GLU A 174 -15.81 6.26 -4.12
N SER A 175 -15.35 5.45 -3.16
CA SER A 175 -15.26 5.86 -1.76
C SER A 175 -13.82 5.80 -1.30
N LEU A 176 -13.35 6.92 -0.76
CA LEU A 176 -12.06 6.97 -0.07
C LEU A 176 -12.15 6.11 1.20
N PRO A 177 -11.06 5.42 1.60
CA PRO A 177 -11.01 4.71 2.87
C PRO A 177 -11.40 5.63 4.02
N ASN A 178 -12.17 5.13 4.98
CA ASN A 178 -12.45 5.86 6.21
C ASN A 178 -11.13 6.25 6.89
N VAL A 179 -11.01 7.51 7.33
CA VAL A 179 -9.78 8.08 7.94
C VAL A 179 -9.27 7.27 9.12
N GLN A 180 -10.16 6.56 9.82
CA GLN A 180 -9.83 5.72 10.97
C GLN A 180 -9.60 4.23 10.63
N SER A 181 -9.86 3.81 9.40
CA SER A 181 -9.72 2.42 8.97
C SER A 181 -8.27 1.95 9.02
N ASP A 182 -8.07 0.63 9.17
CA ASP A 182 -6.73 0.06 9.12
C ASP A 182 -6.15 0.12 7.70
N LEU A 183 -6.99 0.07 6.66
CA LEU A 183 -6.58 0.33 5.28
C LEU A 183 -5.94 1.73 5.13
N ALA A 184 -6.52 2.77 5.72
CA ALA A 184 -5.94 4.12 5.69
C ALA A 184 -4.56 4.17 6.37
N LYS A 185 -4.38 3.45 7.48
CA LYS A 185 -3.07 3.34 8.16
C LYS A 185 -2.05 2.59 7.30
N GLU A 186 -2.47 1.55 6.59
CA GLU A 186 -1.56 0.77 5.74
C GLU A 186 -1.16 1.52 4.46
N ILE A 187 -2.06 2.27 3.82
CA ILE A 187 -1.73 3.11 2.65
C ILE A 187 -0.75 4.22 3.04
N THR A 188 -1.00 4.91 4.16
CA THR A 188 -0.15 6.03 4.64
C THR A 188 1.21 5.59 5.13
N LYS A 189 1.38 4.32 5.49
CA LYS A 189 2.63 3.75 5.99
C LYS A 189 3.20 2.65 5.08
N ASP A 190 2.77 2.59 3.81
CA ASP A 190 3.25 1.56 2.89
C ASP A 190 4.76 1.78 2.57
N PRO A 191 5.65 0.82 2.90
CA PRO A 191 7.07 0.94 2.57
C PRO A 191 7.35 1.13 1.08
N TYR A 192 6.46 0.67 0.19
CA TYR A 192 6.59 0.86 -1.25
C TYR A 192 6.27 2.30 -1.67
N ASN A 193 5.28 2.94 -1.05
CA ASN A 193 4.97 4.35 -1.29
C ASN A 193 6.15 5.24 -0.91
N PHE A 194 6.76 5.03 0.26
CA PHE A 194 7.94 5.79 0.70
C PHE A 194 9.15 5.60 -0.20
N ASP A 195 9.32 4.39 -0.73
CA ASP A 195 10.39 4.08 -1.67
C ASP A 195 10.17 4.77 -3.02
N PHE A 196 8.94 4.75 -3.52
CA PHE A 196 8.56 5.35 -4.81
C PHE A 196 8.81 6.86 -4.86
N ILE A 197 8.48 7.58 -3.78
CA ILE A 197 8.73 9.02 -3.66
C ILE A 197 10.16 9.36 -3.23
N SER A 198 11.07 8.38 -3.19
CA SER A 198 12.48 8.56 -2.81
C SER A 198 12.67 9.27 -1.45
N ILE A 199 11.71 9.17 -0.54
CA ILE A 199 11.77 9.81 0.79
C ILE A 199 12.78 9.10 1.74
N ARG A 200 13.52 8.11 1.23
CA ARG A 200 14.54 7.35 1.97
C ARG A 200 15.95 7.99 1.93
N GLU A 201 16.07 9.32 1.86
CA GLU A 201 17.34 9.93 2.28
C GLU A 201 17.32 10.13 3.79
N GLY A 202 18.11 9.33 4.53
CA GLY A 202 18.74 9.62 5.84
C GLY A 202 17.89 10.07 7.06
N TYR A 203 16.70 10.61 6.86
CA TYR A 203 15.89 11.31 7.85
C TYR A 203 14.84 10.37 8.47
N ASN A 204 14.27 9.48 7.65
CA ASN A 204 13.14 8.65 8.06
C ASN A 204 13.51 7.38 8.83
N GLU A 205 14.72 6.84 8.71
CA GLU A 205 15.05 5.62 9.49
C GLU A 205 15.21 5.94 10.97
N LYS A 206 15.85 7.07 11.30
CA LYS A 206 15.95 7.56 12.67
C LYS A 206 14.59 7.95 13.23
N GLU A 207 13.79 8.74 12.50
CA GLU A 207 12.44 9.13 12.96
C GLU A 207 11.48 7.94 13.07
N LEU A 208 11.52 6.98 12.14
CA LEU A 208 10.72 5.76 12.21
C LEU A 208 11.15 4.86 13.37
N LYS A 209 12.46 4.71 13.57
CA LYS A 209 13.02 3.99 14.72
C LYS A 209 12.60 4.68 16.01
N ASP A 210 12.75 5.99 16.11
CA ASP A 210 12.35 6.78 17.27
C ASP A 210 10.84 6.62 17.54
N ALA A 211 9.99 6.69 16.51
CA ALA A 211 8.55 6.47 16.64
C ALA A 211 8.18 5.04 17.05
N LEU A 212 8.90 4.02 16.56
CA LEU A 212 8.73 2.63 16.99
C LEU A 212 9.15 2.45 18.45
N MET A 213 10.28 3.03 18.84
CA MET A 213 10.81 2.98 20.20
C MET A 213 9.92 3.72 21.19
N ASP A 214 9.35 4.86 20.80
CA ASP A 214 8.41 5.62 21.63
C ASP A 214 7.11 4.83 21.88
N ASN A 215 6.64 4.08 20.87
CA ASN A 215 5.48 3.19 21.03
C ASN A 215 5.80 1.98 21.91
N ILE A 216 6.98 1.37 21.77
CA ILE A 216 7.44 0.28 22.65
C ILE A 216 7.59 0.79 24.09
N GLN A 217 8.14 1.99 24.29
CA GLN A 217 8.29 2.59 25.61
C GLN A 217 6.93 2.84 26.27
N LYS A 218 5.97 3.42 25.54
CA LYS A 218 4.59 3.59 26.04
C LYS A 218 3.95 2.26 26.41
N PHE A 219 4.09 1.25 25.56
CA PHE A 219 3.57 -0.09 25.82
C PHE A 219 4.18 -0.72 27.08
N LEU A 220 5.51 -0.61 27.28
CA LEU A 220 6.18 -1.11 28.47
C LEU A 220 5.76 -0.36 29.75
N LEU A 221 5.47 0.94 29.65
CA LEU A 221 4.93 1.73 30.77
C LEU A 221 3.48 1.35 31.10
N GLU A 222 2.67 1.02 30.10
CA GLU A 222 1.28 0.55 30.27
C GLU A 222 1.21 -0.84 30.93
N LEU A 223 2.25 -1.67 30.82
CA LEU A 223 2.31 -3.02 31.39
C LEU A 223 2.63 -3.08 32.90
N GLY A 224 2.92 -1.95 33.54
CA GLY A 224 3.15 -1.86 34.99
C GLY A 224 4.56 -2.27 35.47
N THR A 225 4.72 -2.44 36.79
CA THR A 225 6.03 -2.68 37.43
C THR A 225 6.54 -4.10 37.17
N GLY A 226 7.66 -4.23 36.45
CA GLY A 226 8.31 -5.51 36.12
C GLY A 226 9.13 -5.50 34.83
N PHE A 227 8.97 -4.47 34.01
CA PHE A 227 9.69 -4.29 32.75
C PHE A 227 10.63 -3.10 32.83
N ALA A 228 11.85 -3.24 32.32
CA ALA A 228 12.85 -2.17 32.27
C ALA A 228 13.30 -1.95 30.82
N PHE A 229 13.26 -0.69 30.39
CA PHE A 229 13.81 -0.28 29.10
C PHE A 229 15.31 0.01 29.25
N VAL A 230 16.16 -0.84 28.66
CA VAL A 230 17.62 -0.83 28.93
C VAL A 230 18.39 0.23 28.10
N GLY A 231 17.87 0.67 26.94
CA GLY A 231 18.46 1.78 26.19
C GLY A 231 18.32 1.67 24.66
N ARG A 232 18.76 2.72 23.95
CA ARG A 232 18.81 2.79 22.48
C ARG A 232 20.18 2.33 21.98
N GLU A 233 20.20 1.39 21.03
CA GLU A 233 21.41 0.82 20.39
C GLU A 233 22.46 0.29 21.39
N TYR A 234 22.13 -0.83 22.03
CA TYR A 234 23.12 -1.57 22.80
C TYR A 234 24.09 -2.26 21.84
N ARG A 235 25.34 -1.79 21.80
CA ARG A 235 26.42 -2.58 21.20
C ARG A 235 26.77 -3.70 22.18
N LEU A 236 26.64 -4.94 21.70
CA LEU A 236 27.23 -6.12 22.35
C LEU A 236 28.73 -6.12 22.13
#